data_AF-A0A526ZBA8-F1
#
_entry.id   AF-A0A526ZBA8-F1
#
_cell.length_a   1.000
_cell.length_b   1.000
_cell.length_c   1.000
_cell.angle_alpha   90.00
_cell.angle_beta   90.00
_cell.angle_gamma   90.00
#
_symmetry.space_group_name_H-M   'P 1'
#
loop_
_entity.id
_entity.type
_entity.pdbx_description
1 polymer ?
#
loop_
_entity_poly.entity_id
_entity_poly.type
_entity_poly.pdbx_seq_one_letter_code
_entity_poly.pdbx_strand_id
1 'polypeptide(L)' 'MAIGRMIDGVVAVIFVRLGSEGISIISMRPANPAERRLYNDKT' A
#
# COMPACT_ATOMS: atom_id res chain seq x y z
N MET A 1 -7.01 0.48 2.82
CA MET A 1 -5.72 -0.04 2.35
C MET A 1 -5.18 0.85 1.24
N ALA A 2 -3.87 0.88 1.03
CA ALA A 2 -3.23 1.50 -0.13
C ALA A 2 -2.31 0.49 -0.82
N ILE A 3 -2.14 0.65 -2.14
CA ILE A 3 -1.15 -0.09 -2.93
C ILE A 3 -0.38 0.96 -3.72
N GLY A 4 0.95 0.90 -3.67
CA GLY A 4 1.80 1.89 -4.32
C GLY A 4 3.21 1.39 -4.56
N ARG A 5 3.99 2.14 -5.33
CA ARG A 5 5.38 1.81 -5.63
C ARG A 5 6.34 2.49 -4.65
N MET A 6 7.29 1.71 -4.15
CA MET A 6 8.43 2.12 -3.34
C MET A 6 9.73 1.74 -4.09
N ILE A 7 10.89 2.14 -3.55
CA ILE A 7 12.22 1.86 -4.15
C ILE A 7 12.37 0.37 -4.50
N ASP A 8 11.93 -0.51 -3.61
CA ASP A 8 12.11 -1.97 -3.74
C ASP A 8 10.94 -2.70 -4.41
N GLY A 9 9.95 -1.96 -4.94
CA GLY A 9 8.82 -2.52 -5.67
C GLY A 9 7.44 -2.07 -5.17
N VAL A 10 6.40 -2.79 -5.58
CA VAL A 10 5.01 -2.45 -5.20
C VAL A 10 4.70 -3.04 -3.82
N VAL A 11 4.15 -2.22 -2.94
CA VAL A 11 3.79 -2.57 -1.56
C VAL A 11 2.28 -2.41 -1.34
N ALA A 12 1.73 -3.28 -0.50
CA ALA A 12 0.37 -3.15 0.02
C ALA A 12 0.44 -2.72 1.49
N VAL A 13 -0.32 -1.69 1.84
CA VAL A 13 -0.31 -1.06 3.17
C VAL A 13 -1.72 -1.08 3.76
N ILE A 14 -1.84 -1.63 4.96
CA ILE A 14 -3.02 -1.49 5.81
C ILE A 14 -2.72 -0.44 6.86
N PHE A 15 -3.59 0.56 6.96
CA PHE A 15 -3.40 1.69 7.85
C PHE A 15 -4.73 2.22 8.37
N VAL A 16 -4.66 2.97 9.46
CA VAL A 16 -5.78 3.72 10.02
C VAL A 16 -5.37 5.18 10.21
N ARG A 17 -6.33 6.10 10.07
CA ARG A 17 -6.09 7.52 10.38
C ARG A 17 -6.13 7.74 11.89
N LEU A 18 -5.21 8.54 12.40
CA LEU A 18 -5.23 9.08 13.76
C LEU A 18 -5.64 10.55 13.66
N GLY A 19 -6.95 10.78 13.46
CA GLY A 19 -7.48 12.12 13.24
C GLY A 19 -6.89 12.83 12.01
N SER A 20 -6.52 14.09 12.19
CA SER A 20 -5.79 14.91 11.20
C SER A 20 -4.28 14.90 11.44
N GLU A 21 -3.86 14.36 12.57
CA GLU A 21 -2.50 14.43 13.10
C GLU A 21 -1.58 13.37 12.49
N GLY A 22 -2.12 12.25 12.02
CA GLY A 22 -1.29 11.23 11.39
C GLY A 22 -2.00 9.97 10.91
N ILE A 23 -1.17 8.98 10.54
CA ILE A 23 -1.57 7.67 10.04
C ILE A 23 -0.77 6.61 10.78
N SER A 24 -1.44 5.59 11.30
CA SER A 24 -0.78 4.42 11.89
C SER A 24 -0.75 3.28 10.88
N ILE A 25 0.44 2.76 10.59
CA ILE A 25 0.64 1.59 9.73
C ILE A 25 0.45 0.34 10.57
N ILE A 26 -0.54 -0.48 10.20
CA ILE A 26 -0.83 -1.75 10.86
C ILE A 26 -0.05 -2.88 10.19
N SER A 27 0.07 -2.83 8.86
CA SER A 27 0.82 -3.82 8.09
C SER A 27 1.36 -3.19 6.81
N MET A 28 2.63 -3.50 6.51
CA MET A 28 3.29 -3.14 5.26
C MET A 28 4.04 -4.36 4.76
N ARG A 29 3.73 -4.76 3.52
CA ARG A 29 4.34 -5.94 2.89
C ARG A 29 4.49 -5.74 1.38
N PRO A 30 5.34 -6.52 0.71
CA PRO A 30 5.32 -6.63 -0.74
C PRO A 30 3.93 -7.00 -1.23
N ALA A 31 3.46 -6.32 -2.28
CA ALA A 31 2.19 -6.63 -2.91
C ALA A 31 2.24 -8.01 -3.57
N ASN A 32 1.19 -8.80 -3.41
CA ASN A 32 1.04 -10.10 -4.06
C ASN A 32 0.81 -9.94 -5.59
N PRO A 33 0.87 -11.01 -6.39
CA PRO A 33 0.73 -10.90 -7.85
C PRO A 33 -0.57 -10.22 -8.31
N ALA A 34 -1.70 -10.47 -7.65
CA ALA A 34 -2.99 -9.88 -8.00
C ALA A 34 -3.04 -8.37 -7.67
N GLU A 35 -2.54 -7.98 -6.49
CA GLU A 35 -2.40 -6.58 -6.06
C GLU A 35 -1.47 -5.80 -7.01
N ARG A 36 -0.35 -6.42 -7.44
CA ARG A 36 0.57 -5.82 -8.42
C ARG A 36 -0.07 -5.61 -9.78
N ARG A 37 -0.81 -6.60 -10.27
CA ARG A 37 -1.56 -6.48 -11.53
C ARG A 37 -2.57 -5.35 -11.46
N LEU A 38 -3.35 -5.28 -10.37
CA LEU A 38 -4.33 -4.22 -10.17
C LEU A 38 -3.69 -2.82 -10.15
N TYR A 39 -2.49 -2.69 -9.58
CA TYR A 39 -1.75 -1.42 -9.58
C TYR A 39 -1.29 -1.03 -11.01
N ASN A 40 -0.74 -1.99 -11.75
CA ASN A 40 -0.26 -1.77 -13.12
C ASN A 40 -1.40 -1.50 -14.11
N ASP A 41 -2.55 -2.15 -13.95
CA ASP A 41 -3.71 -1.92 -14.82
C ASP A 41 -4.34 -0.52 -14.61
N LYS A 42 -4.01 0.14 -13.50
CA LYS A 42 -4.50 1.47 -13.12
C LYS A 42 -3.52 2.62 -13.42
N THR A 43 -2.27 2.31 -13.80
CA THR A 43 -1.19 3.30 -13.99
C THR A 43 -0.66 3.23 -15.41
#